data_AF-A0A354IYQ2-F1
#
_entry.id   AF-A0A354IYQ2-F1
#
_cell.length_a   1.000
_cell.length_b   1.000
_cell.length_c   1.000
_cell.angle_alpha   90.00
_cell.angle_beta   90.00
_cell.angle_gamma   90.00
#
_symmetry.space_group_name_H-M   'P 1'
#
loop_
_entity.id
_entity.type
_entity.pdbx_description
1 polymer ?
#
loop_
_entity_poly.entity_id
_entity_poly.type
_entity_poly.pdbx_seq_one_letter_code
_entity_poly.pdbx_strand_id
1 'polypeptide(L)'
;MKIWSDSFTEGGLIPPECAFAVIDPATHVRLSSNRNPHLAWDDVPAGTQSLVLLCHDGDAPTDGTNVNKEGRTALLPVFSGWAECRPGSSGRNR
;
A
#
# COMPACT_ATOMS: atom_id res chain seq x y z
N MET A 1 8.70 17.25 0.44
CA MET A 1 8.75 15.93 1.09
C MET A 1 9.08 14.87 0.07
N LYS A 2 9.99 13.98 0.44
CA LYS A 2 10.39 12.79 -0.31
C LYS A 2 10.28 11.58 0.61
N ILE A 3 10.02 10.41 0.04
CA ILE A 3 10.05 9.12 0.74
C ILE A 3 10.70 8.09 -0.18
N TRP A 4 11.49 7.19 0.38
CA TRP A 4 12.12 6.09 -0.36
C TRP A 4 12.32 4.86 0.53
N SER A 5 12.62 3.74 -0.12
CA SER A 5 12.99 2.48 0.52
C SER A 5 14.28 1.95 -0.12
N ASP A 6 15.10 1.29 0.69
CA ASP A 6 16.23 0.50 0.18
C ASP A 6 15.82 -0.98 0.02
N SER A 7 14.60 -1.32 0.44
CA SER A 7 14.02 -2.65 0.30
C SER A 7 13.34 -2.83 -1.06
N PHE A 8 12.71 -1.79 -1.62
CA PHE A 8 12.04 -1.84 -2.93
C PHE A 8 11.91 -0.47 -3.59
N THR A 9 11.58 -0.46 -4.88
CA THR A 9 11.28 0.74 -5.66
C THR A 9 9.78 0.90 -5.89
N GLU A 10 9.31 2.12 -6.12
CA GLU A 10 7.92 2.40 -6.51
C GLU A 10 7.46 1.49 -7.65
N GLY A 11 6.27 0.87 -7.50
CA GLY A 11 5.71 -0.09 -8.45
C GLY A 11 6.44 -1.44 -8.55
N GLY A 12 7.52 -1.63 -7.78
CA GLY A 12 8.27 -2.88 -7.71
C GLY A 12 7.58 -3.94 -6.85
N LEU A 13 8.09 -5.17 -6.93
CA LEU A 13 7.63 -6.26 -6.06
C LEU A 13 8.05 -6.02 -4.61
N ILE A 14 7.18 -6.35 -3.67
CA ILE A 14 7.53 -6.41 -2.25
C ILE A 14 8.50 -7.59 -2.04
N PRO A 15 9.68 -7.38 -1.43
CA PRO A 15 10.62 -8.44 -1.16
C PRO A 15 10.01 -9.56 -0.32
N PRO A 16 10.34 -10.84 -0.58
CA PRO A 16 9.80 -11.98 0.17
C PRO A 16 9.85 -11.81 1.69
N GLU A 17 10.94 -11.29 2.24
CA GLU A 17 11.14 -11.06 3.67
C GLU A 17 10.22 -9.98 4.26
N CYS A 18 9.73 -9.05 3.43
CA CYS A 18 8.80 -8.01 3.81
C CYS A 18 7.32 -8.42 3.60
N ALA A 19 7.07 -9.48 2.85
CA ALA A 19 5.72 -9.98 2.60
C ALA A 19 5.20 -10.83 3.77
N PHE A 20 3.88 -10.90 3.92
CA PHE A 20 3.21 -11.82 4.84
C PHE A 20 3.47 -13.29 4.47
N ALA A 21 3.43 -13.58 3.17
CA ALA A 21 3.62 -14.91 2.64
C ALA A 21 4.26 -14.87 1.24
N VAL A 22 4.80 -16.01 0.82
CA VAL A 22 5.43 -16.24 -0.48
C VAL A 22 4.75 -17.40 -1.20
N ILE A 23 4.89 -17.44 -2.52
CA ILE A 23 4.43 -18.57 -3.34
C ILE A 23 5.23 -19.81 -2.95
N ASP A 24 4.51 -20.91 -2.70
CA ASP A 24 5.10 -22.22 -2.43
C ASP A 24 4.54 -23.25 -3.43
N PRO A 25 5.38 -23.98 -4.18
CA PRO A 25 4.88 -24.92 -5.19
C PRO A 25 4.06 -26.10 -4.61
N ALA A 26 4.27 -26.48 -3.35
CA ALA A 26 3.61 -27.62 -2.74
C ALA A 26 2.31 -27.22 -2.02
N THR A 27 2.31 -26.08 -1.33
CA THR A 27 1.16 -25.62 -0.54
C THR A 27 0.47 -24.39 -1.11
N HIS A 28 0.84 -23.95 -2.31
CA HIS A 28 0.47 -22.69 -2.97
C HIS A 28 0.98 -21.42 -2.25
N VAL A 29 0.94 -21.40 -0.92
CA VAL A 29 1.37 -20.29 -0.07
C VAL A 29 2.14 -20.82 1.14
N ARG A 30 3.23 -20.13 1.51
CA ARG A 30 3.95 -20.33 2.78
C ARG A 30 4.20 -19.00 3.47
N LEU A 31 4.05 -18.95 4.80
CA LEU A 31 4.36 -17.75 5.58
C LEU A 31 5.83 -17.34 5.41
N SER A 32 6.05 -16.03 5.43
CA SER A 32 7.38 -15.42 5.33
C SER A 32 7.73 -14.65 6.61
N SER A 33 8.84 -13.92 6.59
CA SER A 33 9.36 -13.19 7.75
C SER A 33 8.51 -11.98 8.15
N ASN A 34 7.66 -11.46 7.25
CA ASN A 34 6.72 -10.38 7.52
C ASN A 34 7.37 -9.16 8.21
N ARG A 35 8.56 -8.74 7.72
CA ARG A 35 9.29 -7.59 8.24
C ARG A 35 8.76 -6.30 7.62
N ASN A 36 8.76 -5.21 8.38
CA ASN A 36 8.53 -3.90 7.80
C ASN A 36 9.70 -3.54 6.87
N PRO A 37 9.43 -3.00 5.67
CA PRO A 37 10.49 -2.56 4.76
C PRO A 37 11.24 -1.35 5.33
N HIS A 38 12.44 -1.09 4.81
CA HIS A 38 13.11 0.18 5.03
C HIS A 38 12.23 1.31 4.51
N LEU A 39 12.06 2.38 5.28
CA LEU A 39 11.42 3.61 4.84
C LEU A 39 12.19 4.78 5.42
N ALA A 40 12.60 5.70 4.56
CA ALA A 40 13.22 6.95 4.94
C ALA A 40 12.56 8.10 4.20
N TRP A 41 12.62 9.29 4.78
CA TRP A 41 12.00 10.50 4.26
C TRP A 41 12.91 11.70 4.46
N ASP A 42 12.73 12.71 3.62
CA ASP A 42 13.44 13.98 3.69
C ASP A 42 12.57 15.12 3.15
N ASP A 43 13.04 16.37 3.24
CA ASP A 43 12.31 17.58 2.83
C ASP A 43 10.93 17.68 3.50
N VAL A 44 10.86 17.35 4.80
CA VAL A 44 9.62 17.47 5.60
C VAL A 44 9.24 18.96 5.71
N PRO A 45 7.98 19.35 5.44
CA PRO A 45 7.56 20.74 5.49
C PRO A 45 7.83 21.43 6.84
N ALA A 46 8.19 22.70 6.80
CA ALA A 46 8.37 23.49 8.03
C ALA A 46 7.06 23.56 8.84
N GLY A 47 7.17 23.37 10.15
CA GLY A 47 6.00 23.36 11.06
C GLY A 47 5.34 21.99 11.23
N THR A 48 5.79 20.93 10.52
CA THR A 48 5.32 19.56 10.77
C THR A 48 5.59 19.14 12.23
N GLN A 49 4.53 18.77 12.95
CA GLN A 49 4.61 18.31 14.34
C GLN A 49 4.66 16.78 14.47
N SER A 50 4.22 16.06 13.44
CA SER A 50 4.17 14.59 13.44
C SER A 50 4.10 14.03 12.01
N LEU A 51 4.44 12.75 11.88
CA LEU A 51 4.31 11.96 10.65
C LEU A 51 3.54 10.67 10.98
N VAL A 52 2.76 10.17 10.01
CA VAL A 52 2.06 8.88 10.10
C VAL A 52 2.38 8.08 8.84
N LEU A 53 2.71 6.81 9.01
CA LEU A 53 2.92 5.86 7.92
C LEU A 53 1.73 4.90 7.86
N LEU A 54 1.12 4.77 6.68
CA LEU A 54 0.05 3.82 6.40
C LEU A 54 0.47 2.93 5.25
N CYS A 55 0.32 1.62 5.42
CA CYS A 55 0.32 0.66 4.33
C CYS A 55 -1.15 0.37 3.98
N HIS A 56 -1.55 0.69 2.75
CA HIS A 56 -2.92 0.50 2.29
C HIS A 56 -2.93 -0.33 1.02
N ASP A 57 -3.50 -1.53 1.10
CA ASP A 57 -3.82 -2.36 -0.05
C ASP A 57 -5.27 -2.07 -0.45
N GLY A 58 -5.44 -1.32 -1.54
CA GLY A 58 -6.75 -1.01 -2.08
C GLY A 58 -7.39 -2.21 -2.79
N ASP A 59 -6.58 -3.17 -3.23
CA ASP A 59 -7.02 -4.32 -4.02
C ASP A 59 -7.41 -5.51 -3.14
N ALA A 60 -7.31 -5.37 -1.81
CA ALA A 60 -7.76 -6.40 -0.89
C ALA A 60 -9.28 -6.64 -1.03
N PRO A 61 -9.74 -7.89 -1.22
CA PRO A 61 -11.17 -8.20 -1.23
C PRO A 61 -11.82 -7.78 0.08
N THR A 62 -12.88 -6.97 -0.01
CA THR A 62 -13.64 -6.52 1.17
C THR A 62 -14.59 -7.59 1.70
N ASP A 63 -14.91 -8.59 0.87
CA ASP A 63 -15.63 -9.81 1.24
C ASP A 63 -14.71 -11.05 1.11
N GLY A 64 -14.37 -11.65 2.24
CA GLY A 64 -13.53 -12.84 2.33
C GLY A 64 -14.19 -14.15 1.87
N THR A 65 -15.49 -14.14 1.55
CA THR A 65 -16.30 -15.36 1.30
C THR A 65 -15.70 -16.27 0.22
N ASN A 66 -15.09 -15.70 -0.82
CA ASN A 66 -14.55 -16.44 -1.96
C ASN A 66 -13.02 -16.38 -2.07
N VAL A 67 -12.33 -15.80 -1.10
CA VAL A 67 -10.86 -15.71 -1.09
C VAL A 67 -10.26 -17.10 -0.91
N ASN A 68 -9.20 -17.40 -1.68
CA ASN A 68 -8.45 -18.68 -1.63
C ASN A 68 -9.30 -19.94 -1.83
N LYS A 69 -10.36 -19.89 -2.64
CA LYS A 69 -11.19 -21.05 -3.02
C LYS A 69 -11.06 -21.37 -4.50
N GLU A 70 -10.62 -22.58 -4.83
CA GLU A 70 -10.49 -23.04 -6.20
C GLU A 70 -11.81 -22.93 -6.98
N GLY A 71 -11.72 -22.52 -8.26
CA GLY A 71 -12.88 -22.33 -9.13
C GLY A 71 -13.78 -21.14 -8.76
N ARG A 72 -13.39 -20.29 -7.81
CA ARG A 72 -14.13 -19.07 -7.43
C ARG A 72 -13.37 -17.80 -7.76
N THR A 73 -14.11 -16.71 -7.93
CA THR A 73 -13.57 -15.36 -8.08
C THR A 73 -13.89 -14.54 -6.82
N ALA A 74 -12.88 -13.85 -6.28
CA ALA A 74 -13.08 -12.83 -5.26
C ALA A 74 -13.33 -11.48 -5.93
N LEU A 75 -14.33 -10.75 -5.46
CA LEU A 75 -14.59 -9.40 -5.95
C LEU A 75 -13.61 -8.44 -5.28
N LEU A 76 -12.89 -7.68 -6.11
CA LEU A 76 -12.10 -6.55 -5.64
C LEU A 76 -13.01 -5.33 -5.52
N PRO A 77 -12.78 -4.45 -4.54
CA PRO A 77 -13.55 -3.22 -4.44
C PRO A 77 -13.39 -2.37 -5.72
N VAL A 78 -14.50 -1.89 -6.27
CA VAL A 78 -14.47 -0.91 -7.36
C VAL A 78 -14.21 0.45 -6.74
N PHE A 79 -13.00 1.01 -6.89
CA PHE A 79 -12.73 2.39 -6.49
C PHE A 79 -13.49 3.37 -7.40
N SER A 80 -14.74 3.66 -7.06
CA SER A 80 -15.45 4.84 -7.56
C SER A 80 -15.06 6.06 -6.73
N GLY A 81 -13.90 6.64 -7.02
CA GLY A 81 -13.51 7.95 -6.47
C GLY A 81 -12.11 7.98 -5.91
N TRP A 82 -11.15 8.32 -6.76
CA TRP A 82 -10.04 9.15 -6.29
C TRP A 82 -10.66 10.45 -5.78
N ALA A 83 -10.76 10.61 -4.46
CA ALA A 83 -11.03 11.91 -3.87
C ALA A 83 -9.82 12.79 -4.20
N GLU A 84 -9.93 13.50 -5.33
CA GLU A 84 -8.99 14.53 -5.74
C GLU A 84 -8.95 15.58 -4.62
N CYS A 85 -7.93 15.53 -3.77
CA CYS A 85 -7.66 16.58 -2.80
C CYS A 85 -7.19 17.80 -3.59
N ARG A 86 -8.14 18.56 -4.15
CA ARG A 86 -7.83 19.82 -4.81
C ARG A 86 -7.35 20.80 -3.74
N PRO A 87 -6.14 21.39 -3.88
CA PRO A 87 -5.75 22.48 -3.03
C PRO A 87 -6.77 23.61 -3.22
N GLY A 88 -7.32 24.09 -2.11
CA GLY A 88 -8.29 25.18 -2.11
C GLY A 88 -7.78 26.34 -2.96
N SER A 89 -8.52 26.67 -4.02
CA SER A 89 -8.35 27.91 -4.75
C SER A 89 -8.66 29.06 -3.79
N SER A 90 -7.63 29.63 -3.18
CA SER A 90 -7.74 30.93 -2.54
C SER A 90 -7.93 31.97 -3.65
N GLY A 91 -9.21 32.23 -3.97
CA GLY A 91 -9.62 33.39 -4.76
C GLY A 91 -9.23 34.66 -4.01
N ARG A 92 -8.09 35.22 -4.37
CA ARG A 92 -7.69 36.56 -3.96
C ARG A 92 -8.26 37.51 -5.02
N ASN A 93 -9.41 38.12 -4.71
CA ASN A 93 -9.94 39.25 -5.50
C ASN A 93 -8.88 40.37 -5.53
N ARG A 94 -8.49 40.74 -6.74
CA ARG A 94 -8.09 42.12 -7.06
C ARG A 94 -9.35 42.88 -7.45
#